data_AF-B0EMX7-F1
#
_entry.id   AF-B0EMX7-F1
#
_cell.length_a   1.000
_cell.length_b   1.000
_cell.length_c   1.000
_cell.angle_alpha   90.00
_cell.angle_beta   90.00
_cell.angle_gamma   90.00
#
_symmetry.space_group_name_H-M   'P 1'
#
loop_
_entity.id
_entity.type
_entity.pdbx_description
1 polymer ?
#
loop_
_entity_poly.entity_id
_entity_poly.type
_entity_poly.pdbx_seq_one_letter_code
_entity_poly.pdbx_strand_id
1 'polypeptide(L)'
;MNSLLFIFKFTLTFVTFSLAHLPYKMVCSIICALLAILPAFSNMIVWLPAGLVLFFQGNTTGMIWFISVHAVTYFIIDGWFYSFIPDIIPYFVGLSVVFGVYVFGITGCVLGPLVFVMTMTLKDIFILQNQRLKQKIKQD
;
A
#
# COMPACT_ATOMS: atom_id res chain seq x y z
N MET A 1 8.25 8.03 8.87
CA MET A 1 7.16 8.03 7.87
C MET A 1 6.08 7.02 8.22
N ASN A 2 6.45 5.74 8.40
CA ASN A 2 5.49 4.65 8.61
C ASN A 2 4.63 4.81 9.88
N SER A 3 5.17 5.35 10.97
CA SER A 3 4.40 5.62 12.19
C SER A 3 3.33 6.71 12.02
N LEU A 4 3.58 7.72 11.17
CA LEU A 4 2.62 8.80 10.91
C LEU A 4 1.44 8.26 10.07
N LEU A 5 1.74 7.45 9.04
CA LEU A 5 0.73 6.77 8.23
C LEU A 5 -0.15 5.85 9.08
N PHE A 6 0.46 5.12 10.01
CA PHE A 6 -0.26 4.26 10.96
C PHE A 6 -1.27 5.06 11.79
N ILE A 7 -0.83 6.12 12.46
CA ILE A 7 -1.69 6.95 13.31
C ILE A 7 -2.81 7.59 12.48
N PHE A 8 -2.48 8.06 11.28
CA PHE A 8 -3.44 8.66 10.36
C PHE A 8 -4.54 7.66 9.96
N LYS A 9 -4.17 6.45 9.52
CA LYS A 9 -5.14 5.43 9.10
C LYS A 9 -5.94 4.86 10.25
N PHE A 10 -5.31 4.69 11.42
CA PHE A 10 -6.02 4.31 12.64
C PHE A 10 -7.12 5.33 12.96
N THR A 11 -6.76 6.61 13.03
CA THR A 11 -7.67 7.69 13.41
C THR A 11 -8.80 7.84 12.39
N LEU A 12 -8.48 7.86 11.10
CA LEU A 12 -9.47 7.98 10.03
C LEU A 12 -10.46 6.81 10.02
N THR A 13 -9.97 5.58 10.17
CA THR A 13 -10.83 4.39 10.21
C THR A 13 -11.70 4.40 11.46
N PHE A 14 -11.15 4.82 12.61
CA PHE A 14 -11.89 4.87 13.87
C PHE A 14 -13.04 5.88 13.80
N VAL A 15 -12.76 7.08 13.28
CA VAL A 15 -13.77 8.14 13.14
C VAL A 15 -14.85 7.74 12.14
N THR A 16 -14.46 7.24 10.96
CA THR A 16 -15.44 6.84 9.92
C THR A 16 -16.33 5.68 10.36
N PHE A 17 -15.79 4.66 11.02
CA PHE A 17 -16.59 3.57 11.58
C PHE A 17 -17.51 4.07 12.71
N SER A 18 -17.06 5.02 13.52
CA SER A 18 -17.88 5.59 14.60
C SER A 18 -19.04 6.43 14.05
N LEU A 19 -18.81 7.20 12.99
CA LEU A 19 -19.85 8.00 12.30
C LEU A 19 -20.83 7.12 11.54
N ALA A 20 -20.35 6.03 10.94
CA ALA A 20 -21.19 5.06 10.22
C ALA A 20 -21.93 4.07 11.14
N HIS A 21 -21.78 4.19 12.48
CA HIS A 21 -22.36 3.27 13.46
C HIS A 21 -22.03 1.78 13.20
N LEU A 22 -20.85 1.52 12.65
CA LEU A 22 -20.41 0.16 12.33
C LEU A 22 -19.84 -0.54 13.58
N PRO A 23 -20.08 -1.86 13.73
CA PRO A 23 -19.50 -2.63 14.82
C PRO A 23 -17.98 -2.79 14.67
N TYR A 24 -17.32 -3.21 15.74
CA TYR A 24 -15.89 -3.54 15.75
C TYR A 24 -14.94 -2.41 15.33
N LYS A 25 -15.36 -1.15 15.44
CA LYS A 25 -14.58 0.06 15.08
C LYS A 25 -13.13 0.03 15.56
N MET A 26 -12.86 -0.46 16.78
CA MET A 26 -11.51 -0.52 17.32
C MET A 26 -10.65 -1.57 16.62
N VAL A 27 -11.16 -2.80 16.49
CA VAL A 27 -10.45 -3.92 15.85
C VAL A 27 -10.16 -3.61 14.38
N CYS A 28 -11.17 -3.13 13.64
CA CYS A 28 -11.01 -2.75 12.24
C CYS A 28 -9.98 -1.64 12.06
N SER A 29 -9.95 -0.65 12.95
CA SER A 29 -8.98 0.46 12.88
C SER A 29 -7.54 0.01 13.11
N ILE A 30 -7.31 -0.90 14.05
CA ILE A 30 -5.98 -1.48 14.30
C ILE A 30 -5.53 -2.28 13.08
N ILE A 31 -6.38 -3.17 12.55
CA ILE A 31 -6.05 -3.99 11.38
C ILE A 31 -5.78 -3.10 10.16
N CYS A 32 -6.61 -2.09 9.92
CA CYS A 32 -6.45 -1.13 8.82
C CYS A 32 -5.11 -0.37 8.91
N ALA A 33 -4.74 0.06 10.12
CA ALA A 33 -3.48 0.74 10.37
C ALA A 33 -2.26 -0.18 10.20
N LEU A 34 -2.33 -1.44 10.66
CA LEU A 34 -1.29 -2.44 10.43
C LEU A 34 -1.11 -2.76 8.94
N LEU A 35 -2.22 -2.94 8.22
CA LEU A 35 -2.21 -3.18 6.77
C LEU A 35 -1.63 -1.99 6.01
N ALA A 36 -1.86 -0.75 6.46
CA ALA A 36 -1.26 0.42 5.84
C ALA A 36 0.28 0.47 5.93
N ILE A 37 0.87 -0.23 6.91
CA ILE A 37 2.34 -0.40 6.99
C ILE A 37 2.81 -1.50 6.02
N LEU A 38 1.97 -2.50 5.74
CA LEU A 38 2.34 -3.64 4.91
C LEU A 38 2.23 -3.27 3.42
N PRO A 39 3.33 -3.35 2.65
CA PRO A 39 3.29 -3.02 1.22
C PRO A 39 2.47 -4.02 0.39
N ALA A 40 2.21 -5.22 0.91
CA ALA A 40 1.58 -6.33 0.19
C ALA A 40 0.04 -6.31 0.25
N PHE A 41 -0.55 -5.75 1.30
CA PHE A 41 -2.00 -5.80 1.51
C PHE A 41 -2.58 -4.41 1.61
N SER A 42 -3.48 -4.07 0.68
CA SER A 42 -4.24 -2.84 0.76
C SER A 42 -5.22 -2.88 1.94
N ASN A 43 -5.35 -1.76 2.65
CA ASN A 43 -6.35 -1.56 3.70
C ASN A 43 -7.80 -1.67 3.19
N MET A 44 -8.00 -1.71 1.87
CA MET A 44 -9.26 -1.93 1.18
C MET A 44 -9.97 -3.22 1.59
N ILE A 45 -9.24 -4.23 2.04
CA ILE A 45 -9.84 -5.47 2.55
C ILE A 45 -10.68 -5.24 3.82
N VAL A 46 -10.46 -4.14 4.54
CA VAL A 46 -11.20 -3.80 5.77
C VAL A 46 -12.37 -2.88 5.46
N TRP A 47 -12.11 -1.76 4.77
CA TRP A 47 -13.13 -0.73 4.60
C TRP A 47 -14.12 -1.07 3.47
N LEU A 48 -13.74 -1.81 2.44
CA LEU A 48 -14.65 -2.14 1.34
C LEU A 48 -15.81 -3.06 1.79
N PRO A 49 -15.57 -4.16 2.52
CA PRO A 49 -16.66 -4.97 3.07
C PRO A 49 -17.49 -4.20 4.09
N ALA A 50 -16.86 -3.32 4.89
CA ALA A 50 -17.56 -2.49 5.85
C ALA A 50 -18.53 -1.49 5.18
N GLY A 51 -18.14 -0.90 4.04
CA GLY A 51 -19.04 -0.12 3.20
C GLY A 51 -20.20 -0.96 2.65
N LEU A 52 -19.92 -2.20 2.22
CA LEU A 52 -20.96 -3.11 1.73
C LEU A 52 -21.97 -3.50 2.83
N VAL A 53 -21.53 -3.59 4.09
CA VAL A 53 -22.45 -3.79 5.22
C VAL A 53 -23.45 -2.64 5.34
N LEU A 54 -23.03 -1.38 5.13
CA LEU A 54 -23.95 -0.22 5.13
C LEU A 54 -24.99 -0.31 4.02
N PHE A 55 -24.62 -0.85 2.85
CA PHE A 55 -25.56 -1.11 1.76
C PHE A 55 -26.63 -2.13 2.17
N PHE A 56 -26.23 -3.25 2.77
CA PHE A 56 -27.18 -4.26 3.25
C PHE A 56 -28.06 -3.78 4.40
N GLN A 57 -27.62 -2.78 5.16
CA GLN A 57 -28.43 -2.10 6.17
C GLN A 57 -29.42 -1.08 5.59
N GLY A 58 -29.46 -0.89 4.26
CA GLY A 58 -30.31 0.08 3.59
C GLY A 58 -29.79 1.53 3.63
N ASN A 59 -28.56 1.74 4.12
CA ASN A 59 -27.94 3.06 4.21
C ASN A 59 -26.99 3.31 3.02
N THR A 60 -27.58 3.46 1.82
CA THR A 60 -26.81 3.70 0.58
C THR A 60 -26.02 5.01 0.63
N THR A 61 -26.59 6.07 1.23
CA THR A 61 -25.91 7.35 1.39
C THR A 61 -24.67 7.22 2.28
N GLY A 62 -24.80 6.51 3.41
CA GLY A 62 -23.69 6.21 4.32
C GLY A 62 -22.62 5.35 3.65
N MET A 63 -23.00 4.35 2.86
CA MET A 63 -22.06 3.56 2.06
C MET A 63 -21.26 4.44 1.10
N ILE A 64 -21.94 5.27 0.29
CA ILE A 64 -21.28 6.13 -0.72
C ILE A 64 -20.31 7.07 -0.03
N TRP A 65 -20.74 7.74 1.05
CA TRP A 65 -19.90 8.63 1.83
C TRP A 65 -18.68 7.89 2.40
N PHE A 66 -18.90 6.75 3.05
CA PHE A 66 -17.85 5.97 3.69
C PHE A 66 -16.81 5.48 2.67
N ILE A 67 -17.24 4.86 1.57
CA ILE A 67 -16.37 4.39 0.50
C ILE A 67 -15.62 5.56 -0.13
N SER A 68 -16.28 6.70 -0.37
CA SER A 68 -15.63 7.86 -0.99
C SER A 68 -14.53 8.43 -0.11
N VAL A 69 -14.73 8.55 1.20
CA VAL A 69 -13.70 9.03 2.14
C VAL A 69 -12.47 8.10 2.12
N HIS A 70 -12.68 6.79 2.19
CA HIS A 70 -11.58 5.81 2.16
C HIS A 70 -10.88 5.77 0.80
N ALA A 71 -11.63 5.82 -0.30
CA ALA A 71 -11.06 5.85 -1.65
C ALA A 71 -10.22 7.11 -1.91
N VAL A 72 -10.74 8.28 -1.57
CA VAL A 72 -10.00 9.55 -1.74
C VAL A 72 -8.71 9.53 -0.93
N THR A 73 -8.75 9.08 0.32
CA THR A 73 -7.55 9.00 1.13
C THR A 73 -6.57 7.93 0.66
N TYR A 74 -7.05 6.83 0.07
CA TYR A 74 -6.20 5.83 -0.56
C TYR A 74 -5.46 6.39 -1.78
N PHE A 75 -6.16 7.04 -2.72
CA PHE A 75 -5.52 7.53 -3.95
C PHE A 75 -4.66 8.78 -3.74
N ILE A 76 -5.07 9.69 -2.87
CA ILE A 76 -4.38 10.98 -2.69
C ILE A 76 -3.33 10.88 -1.59
N ILE A 77 -3.75 10.49 -0.38
CA ILE A 77 -2.88 10.55 0.79
C ILE A 77 -1.84 9.46 0.73
N ASP A 78 -2.23 8.22 0.44
CA ASP A 78 -1.25 7.13 0.42
C ASP A 78 -0.25 7.35 -0.73
N GLY A 79 -0.72 7.80 -1.89
CA GLY A 79 0.15 8.22 -3.01
C GLY A 79 1.16 9.31 -2.61
N TRP A 80 0.73 10.31 -1.85
CA TRP A 80 1.62 11.36 -1.33
C TRP A 80 2.65 10.81 -0.34
N PHE A 81 2.25 9.95 0.60
CA PHE A 81 3.18 9.29 1.53
C PHE A 81 4.20 8.39 0.82
N TYR A 82 3.77 7.66 -0.21
CA TYR A 82 4.65 6.81 -1.00
C TYR A 82 5.59 7.58 -1.92
N SER A 83 5.24 8.81 -2.32
CA SER A 83 6.10 9.67 -3.15
C SER A 83 7.44 10.03 -2.47
N PHE A 84 7.50 9.97 -1.15
CA PHE A 84 8.73 10.17 -0.37
C PHE A 84 9.67 8.95 -0.37
N ILE A 85 9.26 7.82 -0.96
CA ILE A 85 10.11 6.65 -1.16
C ILE A 85 10.64 6.70 -2.60
N PRO A 86 11.86 7.22 -2.82
CA PRO A 86 12.42 7.33 -4.16
C PRO A 86 12.65 5.93 -4.79
N ASP A 87 12.44 5.86 -6.10
CA ASP A 87 12.83 4.76 -7.01
C ASP A 87 12.20 3.38 -6.81
N ILE A 88 11.26 3.22 -5.88
CA ILE A 88 10.54 1.97 -5.67
C ILE A 88 9.04 2.22 -5.77
N ILE A 89 8.42 1.70 -6.84
CA ILE A 89 6.97 1.63 -6.95
C ILE A 89 6.49 0.61 -5.88
N PRO A 90 5.83 1.04 -4.79
CA PRO A 90 5.54 0.19 -3.63
C PRO A 90 4.71 -1.05 -3.98
N TYR A 91 3.87 -0.91 -5.00
CA TYR A 91 3.05 -1.99 -5.55
C TYR A 91 3.88 -3.16 -6.09
N PHE A 92 5.06 -2.92 -6.69
CA PHE A 92 5.92 -4.01 -7.15
C PHE A 92 6.59 -4.73 -5.98
N VAL A 93 6.91 -4.02 -4.89
CA VAL A 93 7.38 -4.67 -3.66
C VAL A 93 6.28 -5.52 -3.06
N GLY A 94 5.06 -4.99 -2.95
CA GLY A 94 3.89 -5.77 -2.53
C GLY A 94 3.66 -7.01 -3.40
N LEU A 95 3.71 -6.84 -4.72
CA LEU A 95 3.58 -7.94 -5.68
C LEU A 95 4.71 -8.97 -5.51
N SER A 96 5.94 -8.54 -5.24
CA SER A 96 7.06 -9.44 -5.00
C SER A 96 6.84 -10.29 -3.75
N VAL A 97 6.25 -9.73 -2.68
CA VAL A 97 5.85 -10.49 -1.49
C VAL A 97 4.78 -11.52 -1.85
N VAL A 98 3.70 -11.12 -2.53
CA VAL A 98 2.60 -12.02 -2.90
C VAL A 98 3.09 -13.16 -3.80
N PHE A 99 3.88 -12.83 -4.82
CA PHE A 99 4.46 -13.82 -5.73
C PHE A 99 5.47 -14.72 -5.02
N GLY A 100 6.31 -14.15 -4.14
CA GLY A 100 7.22 -14.91 -3.31
C GLY A 100 6.50 -15.91 -2.44
N VAL A 101 5.41 -15.49 -1.77
CA VAL A 101 4.59 -16.38 -0.94
C VAL A 101 3.94 -17.49 -1.76
N TYR A 102 3.45 -17.16 -2.96
CA TYR A 102 2.86 -18.14 -3.86
C TYR A 102 3.85 -19.25 -4.27
N VAL A 103 5.12 -18.90 -4.52
CA VAL A 103 6.14 -19.85 -4.98
C VAL A 103 6.86 -20.56 -3.81
N PHE A 104 7.17 -19.85 -2.73
CA PHE A 104 8.05 -20.33 -1.65
C PHE A 104 7.36 -20.47 -0.28
N GLY A 105 6.04 -20.28 -0.20
CA GLY A 105 5.29 -20.30 1.06
C GLY A 105 5.63 -19.11 1.96
N ILE A 106 5.48 -19.24 3.28
CA ILE A 106 5.73 -18.13 4.24
C ILE A 106 7.12 -17.50 4.09
N THR A 107 8.15 -18.30 3.80
CA THR A 107 9.53 -17.82 3.56
C THR A 107 9.61 -16.89 2.34
N GLY A 108 8.68 -17.06 1.41
CA GLY A 108 8.46 -16.22 0.24
C GLY A 108 8.19 -14.74 0.54
N CYS A 109 7.70 -14.41 1.74
CA CYS A 109 7.55 -13.02 2.17
C CYS A 109 8.87 -12.24 2.14
N VAL A 110 9.99 -12.93 2.37
CA VAL A 110 11.34 -12.35 2.38
C VAL A 110 12.03 -12.58 1.04
N LEU A 111 11.93 -13.80 0.50
CA LEU A 111 12.60 -14.17 -0.75
C LEU A 111 12.09 -13.38 -1.96
N GLY A 112 10.78 -13.09 -2.01
CA GLY A 112 10.18 -12.33 -3.10
C GLY A 112 10.80 -10.93 -3.27
N PRO A 113 10.75 -10.07 -2.22
CA PRO A 113 11.42 -8.76 -2.25
C PRO A 113 12.91 -8.85 -2.49
N LEU A 114 13.59 -9.87 -1.95
CA LEU A 114 15.03 -10.05 -2.15
C LEU A 114 15.38 -10.21 -3.64
N VAL A 115 14.67 -11.10 -4.34
CA VAL A 115 14.86 -11.33 -5.78
C VAL A 115 14.50 -10.09 -6.60
N PHE A 116 13.43 -9.39 -6.21
CA PHE A 116 13.03 -8.14 -6.86
C PHE A 116 14.11 -7.04 -6.74
N VAL A 117 14.65 -6.85 -5.54
CA VAL A 117 15.72 -5.87 -5.28
C VAL A 117 17.00 -6.23 -6.03
N MET A 118 17.39 -7.51 -6.06
CA MET A 118 18.54 -7.97 -6.85
C MET A 118 18.37 -7.64 -8.34
N THR A 119 17.19 -7.89 -8.89
CA THR A 119 16.86 -7.60 -10.29
C THR A 119 16.94 -6.10 -10.58
N MET A 120 16.39 -5.26 -9.69
CA MET A 120 16.46 -3.81 -9.83
C MET A 120 17.90 -3.30 -9.74
N THR A 121 18.69 -3.83 -8.81
CA THR A 121 20.10 -3.47 -8.65
C THR A 121 20.91 -3.79 -9.90
N LEU A 122 20.68 -4.96 -10.53
CA LEU A 122 21.32 -5.32 -11.80
C LEU A 122 20.94 -4.36 -12.93
N LYS A 123 19.66 -3.98 -13.03
CA LYS A 123 19.18 -2.99 -14.01
C LYS A 123 19.89 -1.65 -13.81
N ASP A 124 20.00 -1.19 -12.57
CA ASP A 124 20.60 0.10 -12.24
C ASP A 124 22.11 0.11 -12.55
N ILE A 125 22.82 -0.98 -12.26
CA ILE A 125 24.23 -1.15 -12.67
C ILE A 125 24.38 -1.05 -14.19
N PHE A 126 23.52 -1.71 -14.96
CA PHE A 126 23.58 -1.69 -16.43
C PHE A 126 23.31 -0.29 -16.99
N ILE A 127 22.33 0.43 -16.43
CA ILE A 127 22.02 1.82 -16.82
C ILE A 127 23.21 2.74 -16.52
N LEU A 128 23.81 2.60 -15.33
CA LEU A 128 24.98 3.38 -14.94
C LEU A 128 26.18 3.13 -15.87
N GLN A 129 26.42 1.86 -16.26
CA GLN A 129 27.47 1.53 -17.22
C GLN A 129 27.21 2.14 -18.60
N ASN A 130 25.98 2.04 -19.11
CA ASN A 130 25.61 2.61 -20.41
C ASN A 130 25.73 4.14 -20.43
N GLN A 131 25.36 4.82 -19.33
CA GLN A 131 25.54 6.27 -19.19
C GLN A 131 27.01 6.68 -19.18
N ARG A 132 27.87 5.93 -18.46
CA ARG A 132 29.32 6.17 -18.45
C ARG A 132 29.95 5.99 -19.84
N LEU A 133 29.50 4.99 -20.61
CA LEU A 133 29.95 4.78 -21.99
C LEU A 133 29.57 5.95 -22.89
N LYS A 134 28.33 6.44 -22.82
CA LYS A 134 27.88 7.60 -23.60
C LYS A 134 28.65 8.89 -23.25
N GLN A 135 29.05 9.08 -21.99
CA GLN A 135 29.84 10.23 -21.58
C GLN A 135 31.27 10.19 -22.14
N LYS A 136 31.91 9.01 -22.14
CA LYS A 136 33.24 8.85 -22.77
C LYS A 136 33.21 9.18 -24.26
N ILE A 137 32.24 8.64 -25.00
CA ILE A 137 32.09 8.88 -26.45
C ILE A 137 31.85 10.36 -26.78
N LYS A 138 31.28 11.15 -25.85
CA LYS A 138 31.01 12.59 -26.07
C LYS A 138 32.20 13.49 -25.74
N GLN A 139 33.25 12.95 -25.11
CA GLN A 139 34.48 13.68 -24.76
C GLN A 139 35.61 13.47 -25.76
N ASP A 140 35.49 12.47 -26.65
CA ASP A 140 36.34 12.23 -27.82
C ASP A 140 35.78 12.94 -29.06
#